data_AF-A0A392QPH6-F1
#
_entry.id   AF-A0A392QPH6-F1
#
_cell.length_a   1.000
_cell.length_b   1.000
_cell.length_c   1.000
_cell.angle_alpha   90.00
_cell.angle_beta   90.00
_cell.angle_gamma   90.00
#
_symmetry.space_group_name_H-M   'P 1'
#
loop_
_entity.id
_entity.type
_entity.pdbx_description
1 polymer ?
#
loop_
_entity_poly.entity_id
_entity_poly.type
_entity_poly.pdbx_seq_one_letter_code
_entity_poly.pdbx_strand_id
1 'polypeptide(L)' 'IRPDLGRIEKWVLRNAFDDDKTPYLPKHILYRQKEQFSDGVGYSWIDGLKDHASAQVSSKL' A
#
# COMPACT_ATOMS: atom_id res chain seq x y z
N ILE A 1 20.35 6.48 6.88
CA ILE A 1 19.81 5.29 6.18
C ILE A 1 20.80 4.97 5.06
N ARG A 2 21.33 3.74 4.95
CA ARG A 2 22.31 3.32 3.92
C ARG A 2 21.57 2.90 2.63
N PRO A 3 21.47 3.76 1.60
CA PRO A 3 20.66 3.51 0.41
C PRO A 3 21.30 2.49 -0.55
N ASP A 4 22.63 2.35 -0.45
CA ASP A 4 23.49 1.45 -1.22
C ASP A 4 23.16 -0.05 -1.04
N LEU A 5 22.45 -0.39 0.04
CA LEU A 5 22.12 -1.78 0.37
C LEU A 5 20.85 -2.31 -0.35
N GLY A 6 20.21 -1.53 -1.23
CA GLY A 6 19.06 -1.98 -2.01
C GLY A 6 17.84 -2.39 -1.17
N ARG A 7 17.68 -1.80 0.02
CA ARG A 7 16.63 -2.16 0.98
C ARG A 7 15.25 -1.68 0.52
N ILE A 8 14.24 -2.54 0.64
CA ILE A 8 12.84 -2.17 0.37
C ILE A 8 12.30 -1.17 1.41
N GLU A 9 11.18 -0.52 1.10
CA GLU A 9 10.55 0.41 2.01
C GLU A 9 10.22 -0.25 3.36
N LYS A 10 10.39 0.51 4.44
CA LYS A 10 10.17 0.04 5.83
C LYS A 10 11.03 -1.17 6.25
N TRP A 11 12.19 -1.38 5.61
CA TRP A 11 13.08 -2.52 5.90
C TRP A 11 13.33 -2.78 7.39
N VAL A 12 13.62 -1.77 8.21
CA VAL A 12 13.89 -1.96 9.65
C VAL A 12 12.69 -2.57 10.38
N LEU A 13 11.48 -2.11 10.05
CA LEU A 13 10.26 -2.67 10.61
C LEU A 13 10.07 -4.12 10.15
N ARG A 14 10.19 -4.38 8.84
CA ARG A 14 10.00 -5.73 8.29
C ARG A 14 11.00 -6.72 8.89
N ASN A 15 12.27 -6.33 8.97
CA ASN A 15 13.35 -7.14 9.56
C ASN A 15 13.13 -7.40 11.06
N ALA A 16 12.50 -6.48 11.80
CA ALA A 16 12.22 -6.68 13.23
C ALA A 16 11.16 -7.77 13.49
N PHE A 17 10.31 -8.08 12.49
CA PHE A 17 9.28 -9.12 12.56
C PHE A 17 9.63 -10.36 11.73
N ASP A 18 10.87 -10.46 11.24
CA ASP A 18 11.34 -11.55 10.41
C ASP A 18 11.85 -12.73 11.27
N ASP A 19 10.93 -13.54 11.78
CA ASP A 19 11.23 -14.72 12.61
C ASP A 19 11.07 -16.03 11.80
N ASP A 20 12.15 -16.79 11.64
CA ASP A 20 12.15 -18.06 10.89
C ASP A 20 11.57 -19.24 11.68
N LYS A 21 11.59 -19.18 13.03
CA LYS A 21 11.11 -20.27 13.89
C LYS A 21 9.64 -20.12 14.21
N THR A 22 9.19 -18.89 14.44
CA THR A 22 7.80 -18.56 14.75
C THR A 22 7.35 -17.35 13.91
N PRO A 23 7.05 -17.53 12.62
CA PRO A 23 6.78 -16.41 11.73
C PRO A 23 5.51 -15.64 12.13
N TYR A 24 5.62 -14.31 12.28
CA TYR A 24 4.47 -13.42 12.50
C TYR A 24 3.59 -13.29 11.25
N LEU A 25 4.22 -13.30 10.07
CA LEU A 25 3.57 -13.21 8.76
C LEU A 25 4.29 -14.13 7.77
N PRO A 26 3.61 -14.64 6.74
CA PRO A 26 4.28 -15.34 5.64
C PRO A 26 5.32 -14.43 4.97
N LYS A 27 6.50 -14.96 4.60
CA LYS A 27 7.60 -14.18 4.01
C LYS A 27 7.17 -13.34 2.80
N HIS A 28 6.33 -13.90 1.93
CA HIS A 28 5.82 -13.19 0.74
C HIS A 28 4.88 -12.02 1.08
N ILE A 29 4.27 -12.00 2.27
CA ILE A 29 3.50 -10.87 2.79
C ILE A 29 4.42 -9.87 3.50
N LEU A 30 5.32 -10.36 4.36
CA LEU A 30 6.26 -9.53 5.12
C LEU A 30 7.19 -8.72 4.24
N TYR A 31 7.55 -9.23 3.06
CA TYR A 31 8.38 -8.54 2.06
C TYR A 31 7.61 -8.16 0.79
N ARG A 32 6.28 -8.15 0.83
CA ARG A 32 5.47 -7.68 -0.30
C ARG A 32 5.78 -6.22 -0.60
N GLN A 33 6.25 -5.96 -1.82
CA GLN A 33 6.44 -4.61 -2.33
C GLN A 33 5.08 -3.93 -2.52
N LYS A 34 5.00 -2.64 -2.18
CA LYS A 34 3.80 -1.87 -2.49
C LYS A 34 3.70 -1.65 -4.00
N GLU A 35 2.62 -2.13 -4.60
CA GLU A 35 2.29 -1.78 -5.98
C GLU A 35 1.81 -0.33 -6.03
N GLN A 36 2.44 0.46 -6.90
CA GLN A 36 2.25 1.91 -6.97
C GLN A 36 0.96 2.31 -7.72
N PHE A 37 0.36 1.37 -8.46
CA PHE A 37 -0.86 1.59 -9.26
C PHE A 37 -1.95 0.55 -9.02
N SER A 38 -1.84 -0.26 -7.96
CA SER A 38 -2.92 -1.15 -7.53
C SER A 38 -3.90 -0.37 -6.66
N ASP A 39 -5.16 -0.28 -7.06
CA ASP A 39 -6.21 0.06 -6.11
C ASP A 39 -6.38 -1.14 -5.17
N GLY A 40 -6.11 -0.95 -3.87
CA GLY A 40 -6.20 -2.02 -2.87
C GLY A 40 -7.62 -2.54 -2.66
N VAL A 41 -8.62 -1.84 -3.19
CA VAL A 41 -10.05 -2.20 -3.15
C VAL A 41 -10.57 -2.50 -4.56
N GLY A 42 -10.01 -1.86 -5.58
CA GLY A 42 -10.29 -2.11 -7.00
C GLY A 42 -10.54 -0.80 -7.76
N TYR A 43 -10.14 -0.73 -9.04
CA TYR A 43 -10.08 0.51 -9.83
C TYR A 43 -11.39 1.34 -9.86
N SER A 44 -12.54 0.71 -9.65
CA SER A 44 -13.85 1.39 -9.65
C SER A 44 -14.13 2.21 -8.38
N TRP A 45 -13.37 2.02 -7.29
CA TRP A 45 -13.67 2.69 -6.03
C TRP A 45 -13.39 4.19 -6.10
N ILE A 46 -12.25 4.58 -6.65
CA ILE A 46 -11.89 5.98 -6.84
C ILE A 46 -12.87 6.67 -7.80
N ASP A 47 -13.27 6.00 -8.88
CA ASP A 47 -14.19 6.58 -9.85
C ASP A 47 -15.60 6.74 -9.26
N GLY A 48 -16.07 5.77 -8.46
CA GLY A 48 -17.33 5.91 -7.71
C GLY A 48 -17.31 7.11 -6.74
N LEU A 49 -16.18 7.39 -6.10
CA LEU A 49 -16.04 8.58 -5.24
C LEU A 49 -16.09 9.89 -6.04
N LYS A 50 -15.47 9.93 -7.22
CA LYS A 50 -15.52 11.10 -8.11
C LYS A 50 -16.94 11.37 -8.61
N ASP A 51 -17.65 10.32 -9.03
CA ASP A 51 -19.03 10.41 -9.52
C ASP A 51 -19.98 10.89 -8.42
N HIS A 52 -19.85 10.32 -7.21
CA HIS A 52 -20.64 10.73 -6.07
C HIS A 52 -20.41 12.21 -5.71
N ALA A 53 -19.14 12.65 -5.63
CA ALA A 53 -18.82 14.04 -5.36
C ALA A 53 -19.40 14.99 -6.43
N SER A 54 -19.30 14.60 -7.70
CA SER A 54 -19.82 15.38 -8.84
C SER A 54 -21.34 15.50 -8.82
N ALA A 55 -22.04 14.46 -8.34
CA ALA A 55 -23.50 14.49 -8.18
C ALA A 55 -23.96 15.37 -7.01
N GLN A 56 -23.14 15.52 -5.97
CA GLN A 56 -23.49 16.25 -4.75
C GLN A 56 -23.07 17.72 -4.76
N VAL A 57 -22.08 18.09 -5.57
CA VAL A 57 -21.58 19.47 -5.66
C VAL A 57 -21.99 20.09 -6.98
N SER A 58 -23.07 20.89 -6.98
CA SER A 58 -23.39 21.76 -8.11
C SER A 58 -22.42 22.93 -8.16
N SER A 59 -21.78 23.16 -9.31
CA SER A 59 -21.03 24.40 -9.55
C SER A 59 -21.97 25.59 -9.38
N LYS A 60 -21.76 26.39 -8.33
CA LYS A 60 -22.35 27.73 -8.24
C LYS A 60 -21.47 28.65 -9.08
N LEU A 61 -21.95 28.99 -10.27
CA LEU A 61 -21.52 30.19 -11.01
C LEU A 61 -22.00 31.44 -10.28
#